data_AF-A0A847HXQ0-F1
#
_entry.id   AF-A0A847HXQ0-F1
#
_cell.length_a   1.000
_cell.length_b   1.000
_cell.length_c   1.000
_cell.angle_alpha   90.00
_cell.angle_beta   90.00
_cell.angle_gamma   90.00
#
_symmetry.space_group_name_H-M   'P 1'
#
loop_
_entity.id
_entity.type
_entity.pdbx_description
1 polymer ?
#
loop_
_entity_poly.entity_id
_entity_poly.type
_entity_poly.pdbx_seq_one_letter_code
_entity_poly.pdbx_strand_id
1 'polypeptide(L)'
;MRPTRPAHHAPARSRRWRRWRPVTGARHRHLVPLLVALLTIGAAAAQPFAGTFRLPTDAGAAVTLVLEQQGAFVQGALDVDGARYQVEGEVDASGLYGYVYSAQEHLYFEAEPYGDGLYLIMASLDPRTGRPDPATAGEYLFERVAGAAAPAGAPVTPAPAGTTAGTAAHAAPALPADLQPAQMGRRYEAGSRVGSTSAGVSFVVPRDYYAGYLASENQFVIVSDTRPGLVVVRALTNMPLPEAVVQLSGAWQTSDTLLVPQGQTRVEGSVARASFAVSGPQGQGALHVVGVAGGAGNALLFGAFGAAHESEALLALAEELAASAVLSPPSREDARHAAAQLAGVQLSLGSSTSGGGYNDSHFSSSSTRLDLCSDGRYAYAYRSMTSVSVGDFGELGGVGASSSDSEEAYGRWSVESGLLGPVLVLRADDGSGDTYRDLHEVNGSLYLNTTPVNVGRSPNCG
;
A
#
# COMPACT_ATOMS: atom_id res chain seq x y z
N MET A 1 31.11 72.07 28.89
CA MET A 1 31.39 70.62 28.97
C MET A 1 30.09 69.85 29.15
N ARG A 2 29.61 69.20 28.08
CA ARG A 2 28.71 68.03 28.05
C ARG A 2 28.57 67.64 26.56
N PRO A 3 28.78 66.38 26.17
CA PRO A 3 28.75 65.99 24.77
C PRO A 3 27.32 65.66 24.32
N THR A 4 26.92 66.19 23.18
CA THR A 4 25.70 65.82 22.46
C THR A 4 25.94 64.54 21.65
N ARG A 5 25.25 63.46 22.02
CA ARG A 5 25.10 62.24 21.21
C ARG A 5 24.02 62.48 20.14
N PRO A 6 24.22 62.11 18.86
CA PRO A 6 23.13 61.96 17.93
C PRO A 6 22.53 60.56 18.05
N ALA A 7 21.22 60.49 18.22
CA ALA A 7 20.44 59.25 18.17
C ALA A 7 20.19 58.86 16.71
N HIS A 8 20.78 57.75 16.26
CA HIS A 8 20.36 57.07 15.03
C HIS A 8 19.13 56.21 15.34
N HIS A 9 17.95 56.70 14.96
CA HIS A 9 16.77 55.86 14.82
C HIS A 9 16.80 55.18 13.44
N ALA A 10 17.08 53.88 13.43
CA ALA A 10 16.83 53.03 12.27
C ALA A 10 15.32 52.70 12.20
N PRO A 11 14.67 52.76 11.03
CA PRO A 11 13.26 52.40 10.90
C PRO A 11 13.07 50.89 11.05
N ALA A 12 12.24 50.50 12.01
CA ALA A 12 11.76 49.14 12.17
C ALA A 12 10.98 48.71 10.91
N ARG A 13 11.61 47.91 10.06
CA ARG A 13 10.94 47.23 8.95
C ARG A 13 10.05 46.14 9.53
N SER A 14 8.77 46.47 9.73
CA SER A 14 7.72 45.49 9.96
C SER A 14 7.67 44.52 8.77
N ARG A 15 8.21 43.31 8.92
CA ARG A 15 7.99 42.21 7.99
C ARG A 15 6.50 41.85 8.06
N ARG A 16 5.71 42.45 7.16
CA ARG A 16 4.33 42.03 6.90
C ARG A 16 4.39 40.59 6.42
N TRP A 17 3.90 39.68 7.26
CA TRP A 17 3.55 38.32 6.88
C TRP A 17 2.60 38.39 5.69
N ARG A 18 3.12 38.08 4.49
CA ARG A 18 2.27 37.89 3.31
C ARG A 18 1.45 36.64 3.58
N ARG A 19 0.15 36.80 3.79
CA ARG A 19 -0.82 35.70 3.68
C ARG A 19 -0.62 35.06 2.31
N TRP A 20 -0.35 33.75 2.34
CA TRP A 20 -0.24 32.91 1.17
C TRP A 20 -1.53 33.01 0.35
N ARG A 21 -1.40 33.41 -0.92
CA ARG A 21 -2.35 33.02 -1.96
C ARG A 21 -1.78 31.76 -2.59
N PRO A 22 -2.48 30.62 -2.55
CA PRO A 22 -2.02 29.42 -3.24
C PRO A 22 -1.90 29.75 -4.73
N VAL A 23 -0.71 29.56 -5.29
CA VAL A 23 -0.53 29.55 -6.74
C VAL A 23 -1.28 28.31 -7.23
N THR A 24 -2.33 28.53 -8.03
CA THR A 24 -3.12 27.48 -8.68
C THR A 24 -2.29 26.81 -9.76
N GLY A 25 -1.31 25.98 -9.36
CA GLY A 25 -0.76 24.91 -10.19
C GLY A 25 -1.72 23.73 -10.17
N ALA A 26 -2.80 23.84 -10.94
CA ALA A 26 -3.75 22.74 -11.12
C ALA A 26 -3.10 21.69 -12.02
N ARG A 27 -2.47 20.66 -11.43
CA ARG A 27 -2.18 19.35 -12.10
C ARG A 27 -1.70 18.22 -11.17
N HIS A 28 -1.22 18.48 -9.94
CA HIS A 28 -0.59 17.42 -9.12
C HIS A 28 -1.45 16.82 -7.99
N ARG A 29 -2.74 17.17 -7.86
CA ARG A 29 -3.57 16.76 -6.71
C ARG A 29 -4.12 15.33 -6.73
N HIS A 30 -3.91 14.56 -7.79
CA HIS A 30 -4.41 13.18 -7.92
C HIS A 30 -3.32 12.10 -7.99
N LEU A 31 -2.04 12.46 -7.87
CA LEU A 31 -0.92 11.52 -8.08
C LEU A 31 -0.36 10.88 -6.79
N VAL A 32 -0.75 11.35 -5.61
CA VAL A 32 -0.25 10.83 -4.33
C VAL A 32 -0.84 9.45 -3.93
N PRO A 33 -2.11 9.09 -4.19
CA PRO A 33 -2.63 7.78 -3.79
C PRO A 33 -2.10 6.60 -4.62
N LEU A 34 -1.38 6.87 -5.72
CA LEU A 34 -0.91 5.87 -6.69
C LEU A 34 0.18 4.93 -6.15
N LEU A 35 1.03 5.41 -5.24
CA LEU A 35 2.29 4.74 -4.87
C LEU A 35 2.17 3.80 -3.65
N VAL A 36 0.95 3.64 -3.11
CA VAL A 36 0.69 3.06 -1.79
C VAL A 36 0.40 1.54 -1.84
N ALA A 37 -0.16 1.01 -2.93
CA ALA A 37 -0.72 -0.36 -3.00
C ALA A 37 0.32 -1.51 -3.17
N LEU A 38 1.62 -1.24 -3.02
CA LEU A 38 2.63 -2.06 -3.71
C LEU A 38 3.17 -3.31 -2.99
N LEU A 39 2.92 -3.62 -1.70
CA LEU A 39 3.71 -4.66 -1.00
C LEU A 39 2.99 -5.44 0.12
N THR A 40 2.29 -6.53 -0.21
CA THR A 40 1.88 -7.64 0.68
C THR A 40 2.25 -8.98 0.02
N ILE A 41 2.86 -9.95 0.74
CA ILE A 41 3.23 -11.30 0.21
C ILE A 41 2.60 -12.40 1.08
N GLY A 42 2.15 -13.48 0.44
CA GLY A 42 1.91 -14.81 1.03
C GLY A 42 2.84 -15.88 0.43
N ALA A 43 3.11 -16.93 1.22
CA ALA A 43 3.86 -18.13 0.82
C ALA A 43 3.21 -18.87 -0.36
N ALA A 44 3.88 -19.89 -0.92
CA ALA A 44 3.33 -20.78 -1.94
C ALA A 44 2.15 -21.61 -1.39
N ALA A 45 1.02 -20.95 -1.17
CA ALA A 45 -0.28 -21.54 -0.96
C ALA A 45 -0.74 -22.17 -2.27
N ALA A 46 -1.63 -23.16 -2.17
CA ALA A 46 -2.41 -23.61 -3.33
C ALA A 46 -2.99 -22.35 -3.99
N GLN A 47 -2.62 -22.08 -5.24
CA GLN A 47 -3.09 -20.92 -5.99
C GLN A 47 -4.50 -21.25 -6.47
N PRO A 48 -5.55 -20.92 -5.72
CA PRO A 48 -6.87 -21.50 -5.99
C PRO A 48 -7.41 -20.97 -7.33
N PHE A 49 -6.92 -19.82 -7.77
CA PHE A 49 -7.30 -19.17 -9.02
C PHE A 49 -6.41 -19.54 -10.20
N ALA A 50 -5.20 -20.09 -10.00
CA ALA A 50 -4.33 -20.46 -11.12
C ALA A 50 -4.82 -21.74 -11.81
N GLY A 51 -4.83 -21.76 -13.14
CA GLY A 51 -5.19 -22.93 -13.95
C GLY A 51 -5.88 -22.60 -15.26
N THR A 52 -6.26 -23.65 -15.99
CA THR A 52 -7.10 -23.55 -17.18
C THR A 52 -8.51 -24.00 -16.83
N PHE A 53 -9.48 -23.14 -17.11
CA PHE A 53 -10.89 -23.36 -16.86
C PHE A 53 -11.68 -23.25 -18.17
N ARG A 54 -12.80 -23.95 -18.23
CA ARG A 54 -13.71 -23.95 -19.38
C ARG A 54 -15.14 -23.75 -18.91
N LEU A 55 -15.85 -22.85 -19.57
CA LEU A 55 -17.29 -22.71 -19.41
C LEU A 55 -17.97 -23.56 -20.50
N PRO A 56 -18.73 -24.60 -20.14
CA PRO A 56 -19.47 -25.39 -21.11
C PRO A 56 -20.56 -24.54 -21.76
N THR A 57 -20.65 -24.58 -23.08
CA THR A 57 -21.72 -23.91 -23.85
C THR A 57 -22.47 -24.92 -24.70
N ASP A 58 -23.78 -24.72 -24.86
CA ASP A 58 -24.61 -25.59 -25.71
C ASP A 58 -24.20 -25.54 -27.20
N ALA A 59 -23.50 -24.48 -27.61
CA ALA A 59 -23.04 -24.27 -28.97
C ALA A 59 -21.76 -25.05 -29.33
N GLY A 60 -21.11 -25.71 -28.36
CA GLY A 60 -19.89 -26.48 -28.57
C GLY A 60 -18.62 -25.65 -28.75
N ALA A 61 -18.73 -24.31 -28.85
CA ALA A 61 -17.60 -23.40 -28.77
C ALA A 61 -17.27 -23.14 -27.29
N ALA A 62 -16.17 -23.70 -26.81
CA ALA A 62 -15.79 -23.60 -25.41
C ALA A 62 -15.16 -22.25 -25.10
N VAL A 63 -15.74 -21.51 -24.16
CA VAL A 63 -15.09 -20.33 -23.57
C VAL A 63 -14.00 -20.83 -22.63
N THR A 64 -12.76 -20.38 -22.83
CA THR A 64 -11.59 -20.85 -22.08
C THR A 64 -10.95 -19.71 -21.30
N LEU A 65 -10.77 -19.90 -19.99
CA LEU A 65 -10.11 -18.96 -19.10
C LEU A 65 -8.79 -19.58 -18.63
N VAL A 66 -7.66 -18.91 -18.87
CA VAL A 66 -6.34 -19.34 -18.39
C VAL A 66 -5.83 -18.30 -17.42
N LEU A 67 -5.57 -18.69 -16.17
CA LEU A 67 -5.09 -17.81 -15.10
C LEU A 67 -3.75 -18.31 -14.56
N GLU A 68 -2.83 -17.37 -14.34
CA GLU A 68 -1.57 -17.52 -13.64
C GLU A 68 -1.62 -16.63 -12.39
N GLN A 69 -1.35 -17.20 -11.22
CA GLN A 69 -1.33 -16.45 -9.95
C GLN A 69 0.11 -16.30 -9.45
N GLN A 70 0.46 -15.11 -8.97
CA GLN A 70 1.75 -14.78 -8.36
C GLN A 70 1.50 -13.95 -7.09
N GLY A 71 1.42 -14.61 -5.94
CA GLY A 71 1.00 -13.97 -4.69
C GLY A 71 -0.48 -13.55 -4.75
N ALA A 72 -0.75 -12.28 -4.46
CA ALA A 72 -2.08 -11.69 -4.59
C ALA A 72 -2.46 -11.37 -6.04
N PHE A 73 -1.51 -11.27 -6.96
CA PHE A 73 -1.81 -10.87 -8.34
C PHE A 73 -2.17 -12.09 -9.20
N VAL A 74 -3.19 -11.94 -10.04
CA VAL A 74 -3.61 -12.93 -11.04
C VAL A 74 -3.61 -12.27 -12.40
N GLN A 75 -3.00 -12.93 -13.38
CA GLN A 75 -3.00 -12.52 -14.78
C GLN A 75 -3.42 -13.69 -15.66
N GLY A 76 -3.94 -13.42 -16.85
CA GLY A 76 -4.47 -14.48 -17.68
C GLY A 76 -5.05 -14.04 -19.01
N ALA A 77 -5.74 -14.97 -19.65
CA ALA A 77 -6.50 -14.68 -20.86
C ALA A 77 -7.84 -15.41 -20.86
N LEU A 78 -8.87 -14.72 -21.32
CA LEU A 78 -10.18 -15.27 -21.61
C LEU A 78 -10.34 -15.36 -23.13
N ASP A 79 -10.63 -16.56 -23.65
CA ASP A 79 -10.93 -16.81 -25.05
C ASP A 79 -12.42 -17.10 -25.20
N VAL A 80 -13.13 -16.24 -25.94
CA VAL A 80 -14.55 -16.35 -26.25
C VAL A 80 -14.69 -16.42 -27.76
N ASP A 81 -15.06 -17.58 -28.30
CA ASP A 81 -15.26 -17.79 -29.74
C ASP A 81 -14.08 -17.35 -30.62
N GLY A 82 -12.84 -17.50 -30.13
CA GLY A 82 -11.61 -17.11 -30.83
C GLY A 82 -11.22 -15.64 -30.65
N ALA A 83 -12.05 -14.84 -29.97
CA ALA A 83 -11.67 -13.51 -29.48
C ALA A 83 -10.96 -13.64 -28.14
N ARG A 84 -9.74 -13.10 -28.05
CA ARG A 84 -8.90 -13.17 -26.85
C ARG A 84 -8.91 -11.86 -26.10
N TYR A 85 -9.24 -11.93 -24.81
CA TYR A 85 -9.21 -10.84 -23.84
C TYR A 85 -8.10 -11.12 -22.83
N GLN A 86 -7.46 -10.06 -22.35
CA GLN A 86 -6.54 -10.14 -21.22
C GLN A 86 -7.34 -10.11 -19.92
N VAL A 87 -6.86 -10.84 -18.92
CA VAL A 87 -7.45 -10.89 -17.58
C VAL A 87 -6.39 -10.45 -16.59
N GLU A 88 -6.72 -9.51 -15.73
CA GLU A 88 -5.88 -9.05 -14.62
C GLU A 88 -6.74 -8.89 -13.38
N GLY A 89 -6.25 -9.32 -12.23
CA GLY A 89 -6.96 -9.19 -10.98
C GLY A 89 -6.07 -9.35 -9.77
N GLU A 90 -6.67 -9.12 -8.61
CA GLU A 90 -6.05 -9.24 -7.31
C GLU A 90 -6.91 -10.15 -6.41
N VAL A 91 -6.24 -10.96 -5.61
CA VAL A 91 -6.83 -11.89 -4.65
C VAL A 91 -6.77 -11.24 -3.28
N ASP A 92 -7.92 -11.12 -2.63
CA ASP A 92 -8.03 -10.75 -1.23
C ASP A 92 -8.89 -11.75 -0.44
N ALA A 93 -9.34 -11.35 0.75
CA ALA A 93 -10.18 -12.18 1.62
C ALA A 93 -11.58 -12.50 1.04
N SER A 94 -12.08 -11.69 0.10
CA SER A 94 -13.41 -11.83 -0.52
C SER A 94 -13.39 -12.67 -1.79
N GLY A 95 -12.23 -12.84 -2.43
CA GLY A 95 -12.10 -13.61 -3.65
C GLY A 95 -11.05 -13.02 -4.59
N LEU A 96 -11.19 -13.30 -5.88
CA LEU A 96 -10.42 -12.67 -6.94
C LEU A 96 -11.30 -11.62 -7.62
N TYR A 97 -10.84 -10.38 -7.74
CA TYR A 97 -11.55 -9.35 -8.50
C TYR A 97 -10.60 -8.64 -9.46
N GLY A 98 -11.14 -8.09 -10.54
CA GLY A 98 -10.30 -7.47 -11.55
C GLY A 98 -11.02 -7.07 -12.81
N TYR A 99 -10.29 -7.08 -13.92
CA TYR A 99 -10.77 -6.69 -15.23
C TYR A 99 -10.48 -7.73 -16.30
N VAL A 100 -11.44 -7.87 -17.21
CA VAL A 100 -11.27 -8.55 -18.49
C VAL A 100 -11.29 -7.49 -19.57
N TYR A 101 -10.26 -7.41 -20.40
CA TYR A 101 -10.15 -6.30 -21.35
C TYR A 101 -9.56 -6.69 -22.69
N SER A 102 -9.93 -5.92 -23.72
CA SER A 102 -9.39 -5.96 -25.07
C SER A 102 -9.06 -4.53 -25.54
N ALA A 103 -8.73 -4.34 -26.81
CA ALA A 103 -8.57 -2.98 -27.35
C ALA A 103 -9.91 -2.23 -27.48
N GLN A 104 -11.04 -2.91 -27.35
CA GLN A 104 -12.37 -2.36 -27.61
C GLN A 104 -13.30 -2.40 -26.39
N GLU A 105 -13.08 -3.34 -25.46
CA GLU A 105 -14.02 -3.63 -24.37
C GLU A 105 -13.30 -3.81 -23.04
N HIS A 106 -13.97 -3.40 -21.95
CA HIS A 106 -13.52 -3.54 -20.57
C HIS A 106 -14.69 -4.03 -19.71
N LEU A 107 -14.49 -5.15 -19.05
CA LEU A 107 -15.43 -5.74 -18.10
C LEU A 107 -14.78 -5.78 -16.73
N TYR A 108 -15.57 -5.58 -15.69
CA TYR A 108 -15.21 -5.90 -14.32
C TYR A 108 -15.59 -7.35 -14.03
N PHE A 109 -14.82 -8.02 -13.17
CA PHE A 109 -15.19 -9.34 -12.68
C PHE A 109 -14.90 -9.54 -11.20
N GLU A 110 -15.67 -10.43 -10.59
CA GLU A 110 -15.46 -11.03 -9.27
C GLU A 110 -15.49 -12.56 -9.44
N ALA A 111 -14.59 -13.28 -8.76
CA ALA A 111 -14.45 -14.71 -8.85
C ALA A 111 -14.22 -15.34 -7.48
N GLU A 112 -14.88 -16.47 -7.24
CA GLU A 112 -14.69 -17.30 -6.06
C GLU A 112 -14.41 -18.76 -6.46
N PRO A 113 -13.58 -19.50 -5.72
CA PRO A 113 -13.42 -20.93 -5.92
C PRO A 113 -14.75 -21.67 -5.68
N TYR A 114 -15.17 -22.51 -6.63
CA TYR A 114 -16.39 -23.32 -6.50
C TYR A 114 -16.11 -24.79 -6.84
N GLY A 115 -15.94 -25.62 -5.81
CA GLY A 115 -15.47 -27.00 -5.97
C GLY A 115 -14.08 -27.02 -6.60
N ASP A 116 -13.92 -27.73 -7.72
CA ASP A 116 -12.68 -27.71 -8.51
C ASP A 116 -12.63 -26.55 -9.52
N GLY A 117 -13.73 -25.80 -9.71
CA GLY A 117 -13.91 -24.74 -10.70
C GLY A 117 -13.83 -23.32 -10.15
N LEU A 118 -14.32 -22.36 -10.94
CA LEU A 118 -14.46 -20.95 -10.59
C LEU A 118 -15.89 -20.47 -10.86
N TYR A 119 -16.51 -19.86 -9.86
CA TYR A 119 -17.72 -19.08 -10.05
C TYR A 119 -17.32 -17.63 -10.30
N LEU A 120 -17.75 -17.07 -11.43
CA LEU A 120 -17.32 -15.76 -11.93
C LEU A 120 -18.55 -14.90 -12.22
N ILE A 121 -18.58 -13.68 -11.69
CA ILE A 121 -19.55 -12.65 -12.05
C ILE A 121 -18.81 -11.63 -12.91
N MET A 122 -19.34 -11.27 -14.08
CA MET A 122 -18.77 -10.23 -14.95
C MET A 122 -19.81 -9.18 -15.29
N ALA A 123 -19.42 -7.91 -15.28
CA ALA A 123 -20.29 -6.78 -15.65
C ALA A 123 -19.53 -5.77 -16.52
N SER A 124 -20.26 -5.10 -17.42
CA SER A 124 -19.72 -3.98 -18.18
C SER A 124 -19.43 -2.80 -17.26
N LEU A 125 -18.37 -2.06 -17.56
CA LEU A 125 -18.07 -0.81 -16.86
C LEU A 125 -18.85 0.36 -17.48
N ASP A 126 -19.48 1.19 -16.65
CA ASP A 126 -20.03 2.46 -17.10
C ASP A 126 -18.87 3.37 -17.56
N PRO A 127 -18.86 3.83 -18.82
CA PRO A 127 -17.71 4.53 -19.40
C PRO A 127 -17.49 5.94 -18.81
N ARG A 128 -18.43 6.47 -18.01
CA ARG A 128 -18.32 7.80 -17.40
C ARG A 128 -17.79 7.72 -15.97
N THR A 129 -18.16 6.67 -15.25
CA THR A 129 -17.88 6.51 -13.82
C THR A 129 -16.82 5.46 -13.53
N GLY A 130 -16.56 4.55 -14.47
CA GLY A 130 -15.67 3.40 -14.29
C GLY A 130 -16.22 2.37 -13.30
N ARG A 131 -17.50 2.46 -12.94
CA ARG A 131 -18.15 1.51 -12.02
C ARG A 131 -18.78 0.36 -12.79
N PRO A 132 -18.81 -0.86 -12.23
CA PRO A 132 -19.57 -1.97 -12.82
C PRO A 132 -21.05 -1.59 -12.90
N ASP A 133 -21.70 -1.88 -14.04
CA ASP A 133 -23.14 -1.74 -14.24
C ASP A 133 -23.83 -3.06 -13.85
N PRO A 134 -24.52 -3.13 -12.70
CA PRO A 134 -25.14 -4.38 -12.23
C PRO A 134 -26.22 -4.91 -13.17
N ALA A 135 -26.81 -4.06 -14.02
CA ALA A 135 -27.82 -4.49 -14.99
C ALA A 135 -27.22 -5.32 -16.14
N THR A 136 -25.90 -5.27 -16.32
CA THR A 136 -25.15 -6.05 -17.31
C THR A 136 -24.45 -7.27 -16.72
N ALA A 137 -24.62 -7.51 -15.42
CA ALA A 137 -23.95 -8.59 -14.73
C ALA A 137 -24.42 -9.96 -15.25
N GLY A 138 -23.47 -10.83 -15.59
CA GLY A 138 -23.68 -12.23 -15.91
C GLY A 138 -22.91 -13.12 -14.94
N GLU A 139 -23.50 -14.26 -14.60
CA GLU A 139 -22.88 -15.29 -13.76
C GLU A 139 -22.40 -16.46 -14.61
N TYR A 140 -21.19 -16.95 -14.33
CA TYR A 140 -20.53 -17.97 -15.12
C TYR A 140 -19.87 -18.99 -14.21
N LEU A 141 -20.15 -20.27 -14.43
CA LEU A 141 -19.52 -21.36 -13.70
C LEU A 141 -18.51 -22.06 -14.60
N PHE A 142 -17.24 -21.79 -14.37
CA PHE A 142 -16.13 -22.39 -15.09
C PHE A 142 -15.67 -23.69 -14.43
N GLU A 143 -15.53 -24.74 -15.23
CA GLU A 143 -14.98 -26.03 -14.80
C GLU A 143 -13.47 -26.08 -15.06
N ARG A 144 -12.69 -26.53 -14.08
CA ARG A 144 -11.24 -26.70 -14.27
C ARG A 144 -10.95 -27.89 -15.17
N VAL A 145 -10.07 -27.68 -16.15
CA VAL A 145 -9.65 -28.74 -17.07
C VAL A 145 -8.62 -29.64 -16.39
N ALA A 146 -9.05 -30.81 -15.94
CA ALA A 146 -8.15 -31.81 -15.33
C ALA A 146 -7.03 -32.21 -16.29
N GLY A 147 -5.77 -32.13 -15.84
CA GLY A 147 -4.60 -32.53 -16.63
C GLY A 147 -4.00 -31.43 -17.53
N ALA A 148 -4.59 -30.23 -17.56
CA ALA A 148 -3.87 -29.06 -18.03
C ALA A 148 -2.86 -28.66 -16.94
N ALA A 149 -1.63 -29.21 -17.01
CA ALA A 149 -0.53 -28.66 -16.23
C ALA A 149 -0.50 -27.16 -16.49
N ALA A 150 -0.47 -26.34 -15.43
CA ALA A 150 -0.22 -24.91 -15.55
C ALA A 150 0.93 -24.72 -16.57
N PRO A 151 0.81 -23.79 -17.54
CA PRO A 151 1.84 -23.60 -18.55
C PRO A 151 3.17 -23.56 -17.80
N ALA A 152 4.04 -24.53 -18.11
CA ALA A 152 5.28 -24.69 -17.38
C ALA A 152 6.08 -23.40 -17.62
N GLY A 153 5.96 -22.45 -16.69
CA GLY A 153 6.83 -21.31 -16.62
C GLY A 153 8.23 -21.88 -16.73
N ALA A 154 8.99 -21.40 -17.73
CA ALA A 154 10.32 -21.90 -18.01
C ALA A 154 11.03 -22.11 -16.66
N PRO A 155 11.55 -23.32 -16.37
CA PRO A 155 12.06 -23.65 -15.06
C PRO A 155 13.05 -22.56 -14.68
N VAL A 156 12.66 -21.73 -13.72
CA VAL A 156 13.56 -20.80 -13.10
C VAL A 156 14.49 -21.72 -12.34
N THR A 157 15.64 -22.05 -12.93
CA THR A 157 16.69 -22.83 -12.26
C THR A 157 16.83 -22.20 -10.88
N PRO A 158 16.48 -22.92 -9.79
CA PRO A 158 16.63 -22.35 -8.47
C PRO A 158 18.09 -21.96 -8.37
N ALA A 159 18.34 -20.67 -8.18
CA ALA A 159 19.68 -20.18 -7.96
C ALA A 159 20.29 -21.08 -6.88
N PRO A 160 21.43 -21.73 -7.14
CA PRO A 160 22.00 -22.70 -6.22
C PRO A 160 22.01 -22.07 -4.84
N ALA A 161 21.37 -22.75 -3.87
CA ALA A 161 21.27 -22.32 -2.49
C ALA A 161 22.68 -21.93 -2.04
N GLY A 162 22.94 -20.63 -2.08
CA GLY A 162 24.26 -20.10 -1.88
C GLY A 162 24.64 -20.45 -0.47
N THR A 163 25.62 -21.34 -0.33
CA THR A 163 26.34 -21.58 0.91
C THR A 163 26.54 -20.23 1.58
N THR A 164 25.89 -20.01 2.72
CA THR A 164 26.05 -18.79 3.52
C THR A 164 27.50 -18.72 3.97
N ALA A 165 28.35 -18.16 3.11
CA ALA A 165 29.70 -17.80 3.46
C ALA A 165 29.58 -16.86 4.65
N GLY A 166 30.15 -17.29 5.78
CA GLY A 166 30.23 -16.50 7.01
C GLY A 166 30.87 -15.17 6.67
N THR A 167 30.04 -14.18 6.38
CA THR A 167 30.46 -12.85 6.03
C THR A 167 30.86 -12.23 7.35
N ALA A 168 32.17 -12.01 7.53
CA ALA A 168 32.68 -11.31 8.70
C ALA A 168 31.81 -10.07 8.93
N ALA A 169 31.21 -9.98 10.12
CA ALA A 169 30.30 -8.90 10.47
C ALA A 169 31.05 -7.56 10.37
N HIS A 170 30.95 -6.92 9.20
CA HIS A 170 31.38 -5.55 9.04
C HIS A 170 30.52 -4.72 9.99
N ALA A 171 31.16 -4.00 10.91
CA ALA A 171 30.44 -3.16 11.85
C ALA A 171 29.53 -2.23 11.04
N ALA A 172 28.22 -2.37 11.24
CA ALA A 172 27.26 -1.58 10.50
C ALA A 172 27.50 -0.08 10.81
N PRO A 173 27.44 0.80 9.81
CA PRO A 173 27.69 2.22 10.03
C PRO A 173 26.66 2.77 11.03
N ALA A 174 27.15 3.56 12.00
CA ALA A 174 26.27 4.31 12.87
C ALA A 174 25.53 5.40 12.08
N LEU A 175 24.30 5.71 12.47
CA LEU A 175 23.58 6.83 11.88
C LEU A 175 24.31 8.15 12.15
N PRO A 176 24.35 9.09 11.19
CA PRO A 176 25.02 10.36 11.37
C PRO A 176 24.42 11.21 12.49
N ALA A 177 25.26 11.97 13.20
CA ALA A 177 24.84 12.80 14.33
C ALA A 177 23.95 14.00 13.94
N ASP A 178 23.96 14.40 12.67
CA ASP A 178 23.14 15.47 12.11
C ASP A 178 21.76 14.99 11.61
N LEU A 179 21.41 13.73 11.87
CA LEU A 179 20.10 13.16 11.55
C LEU A 179 18.96 13.96 12.17
N GLN A 180 18.08 14.47 11.33
CA GLN A 180 16.80 15.02 11.75
C GLN A 180 15.75 13.89 11.72
N PRO A 181 15.16 13.50 12.86
CA PRO A 181 14.18 12.43 12.89
C PRO A 181 12.94 12.83 12.08
N ALA A 182 12.34 11.84 11.40
CA ALA A 182 11.05 11.95 10.74
C ALA A 182 9.98 12.44 11.73
N GLN A 183 9.19 13.42 11.34
CA GLN A 183 8.13 14.03 12.14
C GLN A 183 6.95 14.36 11.24
N MET A 184 5.75 13.99 11.68
CA MET A 184 4.52 14.29 10.96
C MET A 184 4.33 15.80 10.80
N GLY A 185 3.99 16.25 9.59
CA GLY A 185 3.73 17.67 9.29
C GLY A 185 4.96 18.57 9.25
N ARG A 186 6.16 18.03 9.54
CA ARG A 186 7.41 18.78 9.39
C ARG A 186 7.90 18.73 7.96
N ARG A 187 8.33 19.90 7.46
CA ARG A 187 9.05 20.07 6.20
C ARG A 187 10.55 20.10 6.47
N TYR A 188 11.31 19.42 5.63
CA TYR A 188 12.77 19.37 5.65
C TYR A 188 13.31 19.98 4.37
N GLU A 189 14.24 20.92 4.51
CA GLU A 189 14.82 21.63 3.37
C GLU A 189 15.98 20.84 2.74
N ALA A 190 16.30 21.20 1.50
CA ALA A 190 17.45 20.69 0.76
C ALA A 190 18.74 20.62 1.62
N GLY A 191 19.47 19.52 1.50
CA GLY A 191 20.69 19.22 2.25
C GLY A 191 20.45 18.70 3.67
N SER A 192 19.22 18.71 4.17
CA SER A 192 18.91 18.10 5.47
C SER A 192 19.06 16.59 5.39
N ARG A 193 19.77 15.98 6.35
CA ARG A 193 19.72 14.53 6.56
C ARG A 193 18.50 14.18 7.38
N VAL A 194 17.63 13.34 6.82
CA VAL A 194 16.37 12.93 7.44
C VAL A 194 16.28 11.41 7.51
N GLY A 195 15.50 10.89 8.44
CA GLY A 195 15.34 9.45 8.59
C GLY A 195 14.78 9.04 9.94
N SER A 196 15.10 7.82 10.34
CA SER A 196 14.55 7.18 11.53
C SER A 196 15.62 6.32 12.21
N THR A 197 15.86 6.60 13.49
CA THR A 197 16.72 5.76 14.34
C THR A 197 16.06 4.42 14.65
N SER A 198 14.73 4.36 14.76
CA SER A 198 14.00 3.11 14.99
C SER A 198 14.11 2.17 13.80
N ALA A 199 13.90 2.67 12.57
CA ALA A 199 14.08 1.87 11.35
C ALA A 199 15.55 1.70 10.94
N GLY A 200 16.48 2.46 11.53
CA GLY A 200 17.89 2.40 11.19
C GLY A 200 18.19 2.93 9.79
N VAL A 201 17.53 4.00 9.36
CA VAL A 201 17.65 4.51 7.98
C VAL A 201 17.78 6.03 7.96
N SER A 202 18.56 6.56 7.02
CA SER A 202 18.59 8.00 6.72
C SER A 202 18.98 8.27 5.27
N PHE A 203 18.62 9.45 4.75
CA PHE A 203 19.03 9.95 3.44
C PHE A 203 19.12 11.49 3.48
N VAL A 204 19.72 12.09 2.45
CA VAL A 204 19.83 13.55 2.32
C VAL A 204 18.76 14.07 1.35
N VAL A 205 18.03 15.11 1.75
CA VAL A 205 17.08 15.77 0.86
C VAL A 205 17.85 16.42 -0.30
N PRO A 206 17.56 16.10 -1.58
CA PRO A 206 18.32 16.61 -2.71
C PRO A 206 18.24 18.12 -2.86
N ARG A 207 19.20 18.69 -3.59
CA ARG A 207 19.23 20.12 -3.85
C ARG A 207 17.98 20.56 -4.63
N ASP A 208 17.40 21.69 -4.23
CA ASP A 208 16.19 22.29 -4.81
C ASP A 208 14.90 21.49 -4.55
N TYR A 209 14.95 20.46 -3.71
CA TYR A 209 13.79 19.73 -3.21
C TYR A 209 13.56 20.04 -1.73
N TYR A 210 12.35 19.71 -1.26
CA TYR A 210 12.03 19.60 0.15
C TYR A 210 11.31 18.28 0.40
N ALA A 211 11.47 17.74 1.60
CA ALA A 211 10.81 16.50 2.01
C ALA A 211 9.76 16.77 3.09
N GLY A 212 8.70 15.97 3.10
CA GLY A 212 7.74 15.86 4.18
C GLY A 212 7.44 14.40 4.45
N TYR A 213 7.06 14.07 5.68
CA TYR A 213 6.67 12.71 6.04
C TYR A 213 5.14 12.59 6.06
N LEU A 214 4.60 11.59 5.35
CA LEU A 214 3.19 11.23 5.33
C LEU A 214 2.97 10.02 6.22
N ALA A 215 2.40 10.25 7.41
CA ALA A 215 2.17 9.20 8.39
C ALA A 215 1.13 8.17 7.99
N SER A 216 0.10 8.54 7.23
CA SER A 216 -0.91 7.58 6.76
C SER A 216 -0.33 6.51 5.84
N GLU A 217 0.76 6.83 5.14
CA GLU A 217 1.39 5.98 4.12
C GLU A 217 2.76 5.45 4.58
N ASN A 218 3.17 5.77 5.80
CA ASN A 218 4.49 5.45 6.34
C ASN A 218 5.67 5.74 5.38
N GLN A 219 5.65 6.91 4.73
CA GLN A 219 6.63 7.25 3.69
C GLN A 219 7.00 8.74 3.71
N PHE A 220 8.20 9.06 3.21
CA PHE A 220 8.53 10.43 2.85
C PHE A 220 8.05 10.74 1.44
N VAL A 221 7.62 11.98 1.25
CA VAL A 221 7.39 12.57 -0.07
C VAL A 221 8.36 13.72 -0.25
N ILE A 222 9.08 13.68 -1.36
CA ILE A 222 10.06 14.69 -1.76
C ILE A 222 9.56 15.32 -3.04
N VAL A 223 9.45 16.64 -3.04
CA VAL A 223 8.94 17.43 -4.16
C VAL A 223 9.81 18.66 -4.37
N SER A 224 9.78 19.21 -5.57
CA SER A 224 10.45 20.46 -5.92
C SER A 224 9.48 21.41 -6.58
N ASP A 225 9.69 22.71 -6.35
CA ASP A 225 8.95 23.77 -7.04
C ASP A 225 9.65 24.19 -8.36
N THR A 226 10.89 23.74 -8.59
CA THR A 226 11.76 24.18 -9.69
C THR A 226 12.28 23.05 -10.56
N ARG A 227 12.25 21.82 -10.06
CA ARG A 227 12.68 20.62 -10.79
C ARG A 227 11.50 19.66 -10.94
N PRO A 228 11.46 18.92 -12.06
CA PRO A 228 10.43 17.92 -12.24
C PRO A 228 10.61 16.73 -11.30
N GLY A 229 9.53 15.96 -11.17
CA GLY A 229 9.51 14.72 -10.43
C GLY A 229 9.01 14.84 -9.00
N LEU A 230 8.35 13.77 -8.56
CA LEU A 230 7.97 13.50 -7.18
C LEU A 230 8.70 12.22 -6.76
N VAL A 231 9.30 12.22 -5.57
CA VAL A 231 9.93 11.02 -5.03
C VAL A 231 9.21 10.57 -3.78
N VAL A 232 8.91 9.28 -3.72
CA VAL A 232 8.44 8.61 -2.52
C VAL A 232 9.59 7.79 -1.95
N VAL A 233 9.80 7.90 -0.64
CA VAL A 233 10.79 7.09 0.08
C VAL A 233 10.09 6.24 1.12
N ARG A 234 10.19 4.92 0.96
CA ARG A 234 9.66 3.94 1.90
C ARG A 234 10.80 3.21 2.58
N ALA A 235 10.72 3.07 3.90
CA ALA A 235 11.62 2.18 4.61
C ALA A 235 10.93 0.84 4.81
N LEU A 236 11.69 -0.22 4.55
CA LEU A 236 11.29 -1.58 4.80
C LEU A 236 12.13 -2.09 5.95
N THR A 237 11.49 -2.71 6.93
CA THR A 237 12.17 -3.38 8.04
C THR A 237 11.83 -4.85 8.00
N ASN A 238 12.84 -5.69 8.21
CA ASN A 238 12.77 -7.15 8.11
C ASN A 238 12.40 -7.71 6.73
N MET A 239 12.52 -6.91 5.67
CA MET A 239 12.36 -7.35 4.29
C MET A 239 13.71 -7.30 3.56
N PRO A 240 14.30 -8.45 3.21
CA PRO A 240 15.56 -8.49 2.48
C PRO A 240 15.36 -8.02 1.03
N LEU A 241 16.42 -7.43 0.43
CA LEU A 241 16.36 -6.89 -0.93
C LEU A 241 15.82 -7.86 -2.00
N PRO A 242 16.19 -9.15 -2.02
CA PRO A 242 15.68 -10.08 -3.03
C PRO A 242 14.15 -10.21 -2.99
N GLU A 243 13.57 -10.14 -1.79
CA GLU A 243 12.11 -10.18 -1.63
C GLU A 243 11.46 -8.88 -2.12
N ALA A 244 12.03 -7.73 -1.74
CA ALA A 244 11.60 -6.44 -2.28
C ALA A 244 11.75 -6.38 -3.82
N VAL A 245 12.76 -7.02 -4.39
CA VAL A 245 13.00 -7.11 -5.85
C VAL A 245 11.94 -7.93 -6.56
N VAL A 246 11.53 -9.06 -5.98
CA VAL A 246 10.41 -9.86 -6.52
C VAL A 246 9.17 -9.00 -6.58
N GLN A 247 8.90 -8.23 -5.52
CA GLN A 247 7.77 -7.33 -5.49
C GLN A 247 7.87 -6.18 -6.48
N LEU A 248 9.07 -5.81 -6.94
CA LEU A 248 9.30 -4.79 -7.97
C LEU A 248 9.26 -5.35 -9.40
N SER A 249 9.04 -6.65 -9.59
CA SER A 249 9.11 -7.26 -10.92
C SER A 249 7.75 -7.37 -11.63
N GLY A 250 6.64 -7.20 -10.90
CA GLY A 250 5.29 -7.30 -11.44
C GLY A 250 4.78 -6.01 -12.08
N ALA A 251 3.75 -6.13 -12.92
CA ALA A 251 2.91 -4.98 -13.25
C ALA A 251 1.99 -4.67 -12.06
N TRP A 252 1.68 -3.40 -11.84
CA TRP A 252 0.72 -2.98 -10.83
C TRP A 252 -0.34 -2.12 -11.45
N GLN A 253 -1.58 -2.41 -11.11
CA GLN A 253 -2.71 -1.58 -11.47
C GLN A 253 -3.33 -1.04 -10.19
N THR A 254 -3.57 0.25 -10.18
CA THR A 254 -4.48 0.91 -9.23
C THR A 254 -5.76 1.26 -9.99
N SER A 255 -6.77 1.78 -9.29
CA SER A 255 -8.10 2.07 -9.86
C SER A 255 -8.09 2.83 -11.19
N ASP A 256 -7.09 3.66 -11.46
CA ASP A 256 -7.00 4.45 -12.69
C ASP A 256 -5.64 4.40 -13.37
N THR A 257 -4.65 3.70 -12.81
CA THR A 257 -3.28 3.81 -13.33
C THR A 257 -2.58 2.47 -13.34
N LEU A 258 -1.95 2.17 -14.48
CA LEU A 258 -1.19 0.96 -14.75
C LEU A 258 0.32 1.27 -14.78
N LEU A 259 1.08 0.48 -14.04
CA LEU A 259 2.54 0.47 -13.98
C LEU A 259 3.03 -0.79 -14.69
N VAL A 260 3.74 -0.62 -15.81
CA VAL A 260 4.27 -1.73 -16.62
C VAL A 260 5.79 -1.76 -16.53
N PRO A 261 6.40 -2.85 -16.02
CA PRO A 261 7.86 -2.98 -15.95
C PRO A 261 8.52 -2.77 -17.32
N GLN A 262 9.60 -1.99 -17.33
CA GLN A 262 10.42 -1.69 -18.50
C GLN A 262 11.73 -2.48 -18.41
N GLY A 263 11.64 -3.79 -18.61
CA GLY A 263 12.76 -4.72 -18.52
C GLY A 263 12.86 -5.44 -17.17
N GLN A 264 13.95 -6.18 -16.99
CA GLN A 264 14.20 -6.95 -15.76
C GLN A 264 14.79 -6.07 -14.66
N THR A 265 14.35 -6.28 -13.42
CA THR A 265 14.95 -5.69 -12.24
C THR A 265 16.43 -6.09 -12.15
N ARG A 266 17.32 -5.11 -12.01
CA ARG A 266 18.76 -5.33 -11.88
C ARG A 266 19.17 -5.27 -10.42
N VAL A 267 19.95 -6.23 -9.96
CA VAL A 267 20.48 -6.28 -8.59
C VAL A 267 22.01 -6.32 -8.64
N GLU A 268 22.64 -5.34 -7.99
CA GLU A 268 24.09 -5.18 -7.93
C GLU A 268 24.50 -4.97 -6.47
N GLY A 269 25.00 -6.02 -5.83
CA GLY A 269 25.36 -5.98 -4.41
C GLY A 269 24.14 -5.68 -3.53
N SER A 270 24.17 -4.54 -2.83
CA SER A 270 23.09 -4.09 -1.95
C SER A 270 22.10 -3.12 -2.62
N VAL A 271 22.18 -2.95 -3.95
CA VAL A 271 21.34 -2.02 -4.70
C VAL A 271 20.47 -2.78 -5.72
N ALA A 272 19.18 -2.45 -5.78
CA ALA A 272 18.24 -2.94 -6.77
C ALA A 272 17.66 -1.80 -7.59
N ARG A 273 17.39 -2.04 -8.87
CA ARG A 273 16.88 -1.03 -9.81
C ARG A 273 15.77 -1.61 -10.66
N ALA A 274 14.64 -0.91 -10.72
CA ALA A 274 13.51 -1.22 -11.58
C ALA A 274 12.97 0.05 -12.24
N SER A 275 12.41 -0.10 -13.44
CA SER A 275 11.84 0.99 -14.23
C SER A 275 10.46 0.60 -14.70
N PHE A 276 9.51 1.54 -14.74
CA PHE A 276 8.13 1.29 -15.14
C PHE A 276 7.64 2.41 -16.07
N ALA A 277 6.87 2.02 -17.07
CA ALA A 277 6.01 2.92 -17.80
C ALA A 277 4.71 3.08 -17.01
N VAL A 278 4.28 4.32 -16.82
CA VAL A 278 3.03 4.63 -16.10
C VAL A 278 1.99 5.09 -17.10
N SER A 279 0.80 4.51 -17.08
CA SER A 279 -0.33 4.91 -17.91
C SER A 279 -1.55 5.17 -17.04
N GLY A 280 -2.10 6.38 -17.08
CA GLY A 280 -3.33 6.72 -16.34
C GLY A 280 -4.05 7.94 -16.94
N PRO A 281 -5.11 8.47 -16.29
CA PRO A 281 -5.92 9.59 -16.77
C PRO A 281 -5.12 10.85 -17.10
N GLN A 282 -3.96 11.01 -16.46
CA GLN A 282 -3.07 12.16 -16.67
C GLN A 282 -2.11 11.98 -17.85
N GLY A 283 -2.15 10.84 -18.54
CA GLY A 283 -1.29 10.50 -19.67
C GLY A 283 -0.21 9.49 -19.31
N GLN A 284 0.86 9.47 -20.11
CA GLN A 284 2.01 8.59 -19.91
C GLN A 284 3.07 9.23 -19.01
N GLY A 285 3.59 8.44 -18.08
CA GLY A 285 4.65 8.81 -17.14
C GLY A 285 5.76 7.76 -17.08
N ALA A 286 6.77 8.04 -16.26
CA ALA A 286 7.84 7.11 -15.93
C ALA A 286 7.99 7.02 -14.40
N LEU A 287 8.27 5.82 -13.91
CA LEU A 287 8.67 5.58 -12.52
C LEU A 287 9.99 4.82 -12.53
N HIS A 288 10.95 5.30 -11.74
CA HIS A 288 12.20 4.58 -11.45
C HIS A 288 12.27 4.29 -9.97
N VAL A 289 12.53 3.03 -9.63
CA VAL A 289 12.69 2.58 -8.25
C VAL A 289 14.13 2.13 -8.04
N VAL A 290 14.80 2.75 -7.07
CA VAL A 290 16.11 2.31 -6.59
C VAL A 290 15.97 1.87 -5.14
N GLY A 291 16.33 0.62 -4.85
CA GLY A 291 16.32 0.04 -3.50
C GLY A 291 17.73 -0.10 -2.96
N VAL A 292 17.95 0.25 -1.70
CA VAL A 292 19.22 0.07 -0.99
C VAL A 292 18.98 -0.77 0.25
N ALA A 293 19.64 -1.93 0.35
CA ALA A 293 19.53 -2.82 1.51
C ALA A 293 20.69 -2.67 2.49
N GLY A 294 20.35 -2.74 3.77
CA GLY A 294 21.25 -2.81 4.90
C GLY A 294 21.52 -4.26 5.30
N GLY A 295 22.63 -4.48 5.98
CA GLY A 295 23.02 -5.82 6.45
C GLY A 295 22.13 -6.40 7.56
N ALA A 296 21.18 -5.63 8.09
CA ALA A 296 20.31 -6.02 9.19
C ALA A 296 18.86 -6.35 8.75
N GLY A 297 18.64 -6.56 7.45
CA GLY A 297 17.30 -6.85 6.90
C GLY A 297 16.40 -5.62 6.79
N ASN A 298 16.95 -4.41 6.90
CA ASN A 298 16.25 -3.17 6.56
C ASN A 298 16.65 -2.70 5.16
N ALA A 299 15.75 -1.99 4.48
CA ALA A 299 16.00 -1.40 3.17
C ALA A 299 15.31 -0.03 3.04
N LEU A 300 15.81 0.79 2.12
CA LEU A 300 15.14 2.00 1.64
C LEU A 300 14.79 1.84 0.17
N LEU A 301 13.56 2.14 -0.20
CA LEU A 301 13.12 2.24 -1.60
C LEU A 301 12.89 3.71 -1.95
N PHE A 302 13.46 4.13 -3.07
CA PHE A 302 13.30 5.48 -3.64
C PHE A 302 12.57 5.37 -4.97
N GLY A 303 11.28 5.73 -5.01
CA GLY A 303 10.46 5.73 -6.22
C GLY A 303 10.31 7.14 -6.78
N ALA A 304 11.02 7.46 -7.87
CA ALA A 304 10.95 8.75 -8.56
C ALA A 304 9.99 8.69 -9.75
N PHE A 305 8.91 9.47 -9.69
CA PHE A 305 7.83 9.51 -10.66
C PHE A 305 7.72 10.87 -11.35
N GLY A 306 7.45 10.89 -12.67
CA GLY A 306 7.24 12.11 -13.45
C GLY A 306 6.79 11.82 -14.88
N ALA A 307 6.91 12.82 -15.75
CA ALA A 307 6.52 12.66 -17.16
C ALA A 307 7.49 11.73 -17.89
N ALA A 308 7.01 11.01 -18.92
CA ALA A 308 7.82 10.03 -19.65
C ALA A 308 9.12 10.62 -20.24
N HIS A 309 9.10 11.87 -20.71
CA HIS A 309 10.27 12.55 -21.25
C HIS A 309 11.32 12.96 -20.19
N GLU A 310 10.99 12.84 -18.91
CA GLU A 310 11.86 13.18 -17.77
C GLU A 310 12.57 11.93 -17.21
N SER A 311 12.38 10.77 -17.85
CA SER A 311 12.84 9.45 -17.38
C SER A 311 14.31 9.42 -16.92
N GLU A 312 15.23 10.01 -17.69
CA GLU A 312 16.66 10.05 -17.32
C GLU A 312 16.91 10.89 -16.06
N ALA A 313 16.24 12.04 -15.93
CA ALA A 313 16.36 12.91 -14.77
C ALA A 313 15.77 12.27 -13.50
N LEU A 314 14.67 11.53 -13.64
CA LEU A 314 14.04 10.78 -12.55
C LEU A 314 14.94 9.65 -12.04
N LEU A 315 15.56 8.88 -12.95
CA LEU A 315 16.53 7.85 -12.58
C LEU A 315 17.73 8.45 -11.84
N ALA A 316 18.31 9.53 -12.37
CA ALA A 316 19.43 10.20 -11.72
C ALA A 316 19.08 10.70 -10.31
N LEU A 317 17.86 11.22 -10.11
CA LEU A 317 17.37 11.64 -8.80
C LEU A 317 17.23 10.48 -7.81
N ALA A 318 16.69 9.33 -8.26
CA ALA A 318 16.57 8.14 -7.44
C ALA A 318 17.96 7.57 -7.05
N GLU A 319 18.92 7.56 -7.98
CA GLU A 319 20.31 7.16 -7.70
C GLU A 319 21.02 8.12 -6.74
N GLU A 320 20.82 9.44 -6.87
CA GLU A 320 21.38 10.44 -5.94
C GLU A 320 20.90 10.20 -4.51
N LEU A 321 19.58 9.96 -4.35
CA LEU A 321 18.98 9.64 -3.07
C LEU A 321 19.51 8.33 -2.49
N ALA A 322 19.56 7.28 -3.31
CA ALA A 322 20.11 5.98 -2.94
C ALA A 322 21.57 6.05 -2.51
N ALA A 323 22.40 6.83 -3.22
CA ALA A 323 23.81 7.04 -2.88
C ALA A 323 23.98 7.83 -1.56
N SER A 324 23.00 8.66 -1.18
CA SER A 324 23.01 9.41 0.08
C SER A 324 22.55 8.58 1.30
N ALA A 325 21.99 7.39 1.03
CA ALA A 325 21.37 6.53 2.03
C ALA A 325 22.41 5.96 3.01
N VAL A 326 22.08 6.00 4.30
CA VAL A 326 22.84 5.33 5.35
C VAL A 326 21.89 4.42 6.12
N LEU A 327 22.22 3.13 6.16
CA LEU A 327 21.45 2.11 6.86
C LEU A 327 22.26 1.54 8.02
N SER A 328 21.65 1.54 9.19
CA SER A 328 22.12 0.89 10.42
C SER A 328 21.12 -0.20 10.83
N PRO A 329 21.45 -1.08 11.78
CA PRO A 329 20.47 -1.99 12.34
C PRO A 329 19.31 -1.21 12.96
N PRO A 330 18.05 -1.61 12.74
CA PRO A 330 16.90 -0.98 13.37
C PRO A 330 16.96 -1.15 14.89
N SER A 331 16.63 -0.10 15.64
CA SER A 331 16.47 -0.20 17.09
C SER A 331 15.24 -1.05 17.40
N ARG A 332 15.41 -2.09 18.24
CA ARG A 332 14.31 -2.98 18.66
C ARG A 332 13.71 -2.61 20.01
N GLU A 333 14.21 -1.55 20.65
CA GLU A 333 13.78 -1.18 22.00
C GLU A 333 12.32 -0.74 22.02
N ASP A 334 11.96 0.22 21.16
CA ASP A 334 10.58 0.72 21.06
C ASP A 334 9.59 -0.37 20.65
N ALA A 335 9.97 -1.22 19.70
CA ALA A 335 9.15 -2.36 19.26
C ALA A 335 8.93 -3.38 20.37
N ARG A 336 9.98 -3.70 21.17
CA ARG A 336 9.85 -4.59 22.34
C ARG A 336 8.98 -3.99 23.43
N HIS A 337 9.14 -2.70 23.71
CA HIS A 337 8.33 -2.01 24.69
C HIS A 337 6.85 -1.99 24.29
N ALA A 338 6.55 -1.64 23.03
CA ALA A 338 5.19 -1.67 22.50
C ALA A 338 4.60 -3.09 22.47
N ALA A 339 5.38 -4.11 22.08
CA ALA A 339 4.93 -5.51 22.14
C ALA A 339 4.57 -5.93 23.58
N ALA A 340 5.38 -5.54 24.57
CA ALA A 340 5.09 -5.84 25.97
C ALA A 340 3.81 -5.13 26.46
N GLN A 341 3.53 -3.91 26.00
CA GLN A 341 2.29 -3.20 26.31
C GLN A 341 1.05 -3.81 25.65
N LEU A 342 1.20 -4.39 24.45
CA LEU A 342 0.11 -5.00 23.69
C LEU A 342 -0.16 -6.47 24.04
N ALA A 343 0.72 -7.14 24.77
CA ALA A 343 0.55 -8.54 25.12
C ALA A 343 -0.65 -8.75 26.08
N GLY A 344 -1.65 -9.52 25.63
CA GLY A 344 -2.87 -9.83 26.38
C GLY A 344 -3.95 -8.73 26.32
N VAL A 345 -3.83 -7.77 25.41
CA VAL A 345 -4.78 -6.65 25.30
C VAL A 345 -5.82 -6.88 24.21
N GLN A 346 -6.89 -6.11 24.29
CA GLN A 346 -7.89 -5.92 23.25
C GLN A 346 -7.82 -4.48 22.79
N LEU A 347 -7.72 -4.29 21.48
CA LEU A 347 -7.86 -3.01 20.83
C LEU A 347 -9.28 -2.92 20.25
N SER A 348 -10.00 -1.86 20.58
CA SER A 348 -11.32 -1.58 20.01
C SER A 348 -11.31 -0.26 19.25
N LEU A 349 -11.67 -0.33 17.96
CA LEU A 349 -11.90 0.82 17.11
C LEU A 349 -13.40 0.91 16.86
N GLY A 350 -13.99 2.07 17.12
CA GLY A 350 -15.40 2.33 16.82
C GLY A 350 -15.51 3.61 16.03
N SER A 351 -16.27 3.58 14.94
CA SER A 351 -16.71 4.79 14.26
C SER A 351 -18.23 4.81 14.25
N SER A 352 -18.81 5.98 14.50
CA SER A 352 -20.24 6.18 14.33
C SER A 352 -20.45 7.50 13.60
N THR A 353 -21.21 7.45 12.52
CA THR A 353 -21.67 8.59 11.76
C THR A 353 -23.19 8.59 11.80
N SER A 354 -23.74 9.66 12.37
CA SER A 354 -25.16 9.94 12.30
C SER A 354 -25.35 11.19 11.46
N GLY A 355 -26.27 11.13 10.52
CA GLY A 355 -26.64 12.26 9.68
C GLY A 355 -28.16 12.32 9.56
N GLY A 356 -28.73 13.48 9.87
CA GLY A 356 -30.16 13.74 9.77
C GLY A 356 -30.43 14.89 8.82
N GLY A 357 -31.10 14.62 7.71
CA GLY A 357 -31.82 15.62 6.94
C GLY A 357 -33.25 15.80 7.48
N TYR A 358 -33.98 16.80 6.98
CA TYR A 358 -35.33 17.13 7.46
C TYR A 358 -36.32 15.93 7.39
N ASN A 359 -36.07 14.96 6.50
CA ASN A 359 -36.94 13.78 6.27
C ASN A 359 -36.18 12.43 6.24
N ASP A 360 -34.89 12.40 6.56
CA ASP A 360 -34.11 11.14 6.52
C ASP A 360 -33.03 11.15 7.59
N SER A 361 -33.01 10.12 8.42
CA SER A 361 -31.95 9.89 9.41
C SER A 361 -31.25 8.58 9.07
N HIS A 362 -29.95 8.68 8.80
CA HIS A 362 -29.07 7.54 8.65
C HIS A 362 -28.13 7.46 9.85
N PHE A 363 -27.95 6.25 10.35
CA PHE A 363 -26.95 5.92 11.34
C PHE A 363 -26.09 4.78 10.78
N SER A 364 -24.80 5.03 10.65
CA SER A 364 -23.84 3.99 10.35
C SER A 364 -22.87 3.89 11.52
N SER A 365 -22.66 2.68 12.01
CA SER A 365 -21.63 2.39 13.00
C SER A 365 -20.82 1.19 12.57
N SER A 366 -19.50 1.31 12.66
CA SER A 366 -18.61 0.18 12.54
C SER A 366 -17.82 0.00 13.83
N SER A 367 -17.58 -1.25 14.18
CA SER A 367 -16.77 -1.63 15.32
C SER A 367 -15.79 -2.71 14.88
N THR A 368 -14.50 -2.43 15.09
CA THR A 368 -13.42 -3.38 14.91
C THR A 368 -12.87 -3.75 16.28
N ARG A 369 -12.70 -5.05 16.52
CA ARG A 369 -12.07 -5.59 17.71
C ARG A 369 -10.87 -6.42 17.30
N LEU A 370 -9.76 -6.22 17.99
CA LEU A 370 -8.52 -6.95 17.77
C LEU A 370 -7.96 -7.40 19.13
N ASP A 371 -8.03 -8.69 19.40
CA ASP A 371 -7.48 -9.31 20.59
C ASP A 371 -6.04 -9.77 20.29
N LEU A 372 -5.05 -9.29 21.07
CA LEU A 372 -3.62 -9.55 20.90
C LEU A 372 -3.11 -10.38 22.09
N CYS A 373 -3.00 -11.69 21.93
CA CYS A 373 -2.63 -12.59 23.02
C CYS A 373 -1.14 -12.61 23.30
N SER A 374 -0.74 -12.84 24.56
CA SER A 374 0.66 -12.81 25.00
C SER A 374 1.52 -13.91 24.36
N ASP A 375 0.92 -14.95 23.80
CA ASP A 375 1.59 -16.02 23.05
C ASP A 375 1.85 -15.66 21.57
N GLY A 376 1.47 -14.43 21.17
CA GLY A 376 1.61 -13.92 19.81
C GLY A 376 0.48 -14.31 18.86
N ARG A 377 -0.63 -14.90 19.32
CA ARG A 377 -1.83 -15.09 18.51
C ARG A 377 -2.73 -13.85 18.52
N TYR A 378 -3.42 -13.57 17.43
CA TYR A 378 -4.47 -12.55 17.40
C TYR A 378 -5.81 -13.14 16.94
N ALA A 379 -6.88 -12.48 17.35
CA ALA A 379 -8.22 -12.65 16.80
C ALA A 379 -8.79 -11.28 16.41
N TYR A 380 -9.28 -11.17 15.20
CA TYR A 380 -9.87 -9.98 14.62
C TYR A 380 -11.36 -10.23 14.40
N ALA A 381 -12.20 -9.26 14.77
CA ALA A 381 -13.62 -9.27 14.48
C ALA A 381 -14.05 -7.86 14.04
N TYR A 382 -14.64 -7.77 12.86
CA TYR A 382 -15.26 -6.56 12.33
C TYR A 382 -16.77 -6.70 12.34
N ARG A 383 -17.47 -5.62 12.70
CA ARG A 383 -18.92 -5.52 12.60
C ARG A 383 -19.29 -4.16 12.02
N SER A 384 -20.03 -4.16 10.92
CA SER A 384 -20.66 -2.98 10.36
C SER A 384 -22.16 -3.05 10.59
N MET A 385 -22.77 -1.95 11.03
CA MET A 385 -24.22 -1.80 11.14
C MET A 385 -24.61 -0.50 10.47
N THR A 386 -25.45 -0.59 9.44
CA THR A 386 -26.05 0.60 8.82
C THR A 386 -27.55 0.53 8.97
N SER A 387 -28.16 1.56 9.54
CA SER A 387 -29.60 1.74 9.60
C SER A 387 -30.01 3.03 8.89
N VAL A 388 -31.00 2.92 8.02
CA VAL A 388 -31.64 4.05 7.35
C VAL A 388 -33.09 4.10 7.81
N SER A 389 -33.48 5.24 8.38
CA SER A 389 -34.85 5.52 8.79
C SER A 389 -35.36 6.71 7.98
N VAL A 390 -36.19 6.42 6.96
CA VAL A 390 -36.86 7.45 6.17
C VAL A 390 -38.08 7.94 6.93
N GLY A 391 -38.09 9.22 7.28
CA GLY A 391 -39.16 9.86 8.02
C GLY A 391 -40.26 10.40 7.11
N ASP A 392 -41.48 9.91 7.36
CA ASP A 392 -42.76 10.58 7.09
C ASP A 392 -43.17 10.81 5.63
N PHE A 393 -43.68 9.76 4.98
CA PHE A 393 -44.77 9.89 4.03
C PHE A 393 -46.05 9.46 4.75
N GLY A 394 -47.02 10.37 4.85
CA GLY A 394 -48.17 10.25 5.74
C GLY A 394 -48.90 8.88 5.74
N GLU A 395 -49.41 8.54 6.93
CA GLU A 395 -50.36 7.46 7.27
C GLU A 395 -50.03 6.00 6.85
N LEU A 396 -49.01 5.74 6.02
CA LEU A 396 -48.66 4.40 5.56
C LEU A 396 -47.13 4.13 5.64
N GLY A 397 -46.68 3.75 6.84
CA GLY A 397 -45.54 2.85 7.07
C GLY A 397 -44.14 3.27 6.58
N GLY A 398 -43.25 3.63 7.51
CA GLY A 398 -41.82 3.80 7.23
C GLY A 398 -41.12 2.48 6.91
N VAL A 399 -40.29 2.48 5.87
CA VAL A 399 -39.40 1.36 5.50
C VAL A 399 -38.06 1.58 6.21
N GLY A 400 -37.72 0.71 7.15
CA GLY A 400 -36.39 0.62 7.74
C GLY A 400 -35.57 -0.45 7.02
N ALA A 401 -34.38 -0.09 6.55
CA ALA A 401 -33.41 -1.05 6.05
C ALA A 401 -32.24 -1.13 7.05
N SER A 402 -31.87 -2.35 7.44
CA SER A 402 -30.68 -2.62 8.24
C SER A 402 -29.85 -3.71 7.59
N SER A 403 -28.57 -3.44 7.33
CA SER A 403 -27.58 -4.47 6.99
C SER A 403 -26.58 -4.61 8.13
N SER A 404 -26.17 -5.86 8.38
CA SER A 404 -25.12 -6.18 9.34
C SER A 404 -24.16 -7.18 8.73
N ASP A 405 -22.92 -6.76 8.53
CA ASP A 405 -21.86 -7.61 8.00
C ASP A 405 -20.84 -7.86 9.12
N SER A 406 -20.32 -9.09 9.19
CA SER A 406 -19.29 -9.46 10.14
C SER A 406 -18.18 -10.26 9.47
N GLU A 407 -16.95 -9.87 9.73
CA GLU A 407 -15.76 -10.57 9.27
C GLU A 407 -14.93 -10.98 10.49
N GLU A 408 -14.33 -12.16 10.44
CA GLU A 408 -13.41 -12.65 11.46
C GLU A 408 -12.12 -13.13 10.81
N ALA A 409 -10.98 -12.81 11.42
CA ALA A 409 -9.68 -13.27 10.98
C ALA A 409 -8.82 -13.67 12.17
N TYR A 410 -7.93 -14.64 11.97
CA TYR A 410 -7.07 -15.19 13.01
C TYR A 410 -5.64 -15.28 12.51
N GLY A 411 -4.69 -15.21 13.42
CA GLY A 411 -3.29 -15.36 13.03
C GLY A 411 -2.27 -15.09 14.11
N ARG A 412 -1.08 -14.68 13.67
CA ARG A 412 0.06 -14.31 14.51
C ARG A 412 0.27 -12.81 14.46
N TRP A 413 0.58 -12.19 15.59
CA TRP A 413 0.97 -10.78 15.63
C TRP A 413 2.39 -10.59 16.16
N SER A 414 3.00 -9.50 15.75
CA SER A 414 4.27 -9.02 16.27
C SER A 414 4.34 -7.50 16.19
N VAL A 415 5.33 -6.89 16.82
CA VAL A 415 5.64 -5.48 16.63
C VAL A 415 7.03 -5.34 16.05
N GLU A 416 7.14 -4.54 15.00
CA GLU A 416 8.36 -4.24 14.28
C GLU A 416 8.72 -2.75 14.39
N SER A 417 9.92 -2.37 13.99
CA SER A 417 10.38 -0.98 14.06
C SER A 417 10.12 -0.28 12.73
N GLY A 418 9.20 0.67 12.67
CA GLY A 418 8.93 1.50 11.48
C GLY A 418 9.64 2.86 11.51
N LEU A 419 9.34 3.73 10.53
CA LEU A 419 9.96 5.05 10.39
C LEU A 419 9.62 6.01 11.53
N LEU A 420 8.34 6.09 11.95
CA LEU A 420 7.94 6.96 13.07
C LEU A 420 7.91 6.27 14.43
N GLY A 421 8.11 4.96 14.48
CA GLY A 421 7.94 4.21 15.71
C GLY A 421 7.53 2.77 15.42
N PRO A 422 7.01 2.06 16.43
CA PRO A 422 6.63 0.67 16.29
C PRO A 422 5.47 0.47 15.29
N VAL A 423 5.47 -0.67 14.59
CA VAL A 423 4.44 -1.09 13.64
C VAL A 423 3.91 -2.44 14.09
N LEU A 424 2.60 -2.53 14.33
CA LEU A 424 1.91 -3.78 14.56
C LEU A 424 1.79 -4.54 13.24
N VAL A 425 2.28 -5.78 13.21
CA VAL A 425 2.19 -6.68 12.06
C VAL A 425 1.26 -7.83 12.43
N LEU A 426 0.21 -8.03 11.63
CA LEU A 426 -0.74 -9.12 11.75
C LEU A 426 -0.55 -10.06 10.57
N ARG A 427 -0.17 -11.31 10.82
CA ARG A 427 0.02 -12.36 9.81
C ARG A 427 -1.13 -13.33 9.90
N ALA A 428 -2.02 -13.32 8.92
CA ALA A 428 -3.19 -14.18 8.95
C ALA A 428 -2.80 -15.66 8.73
N ASP A 429 -3.49 -16.57 9.42
CA ASP A 429 -3.24 -18.02 9.30
C ASP A 429 -3.74 -18.58 7.95
N ASP A 430 -4.64 -17.86 7.28
CA ASP A 430 -5.17 -18.20 5.95
C ASP A 430 -4.23 -17.84 4.79
N GLY A 431 -3.14 -17.12 5.07
CA GLY A 431 -2.17 -16.70 4.06
C GLY A 431 -2.59 -15.49 3.23
N SER A 432 -3.65 -14.76 3.62
CA SER A 432 -4.09 -13.49 2.99
C SER A 432 -3.05 -12.35 3.06
N GLY A 433 -1.91 -12.60 3.70
CA GLY A 433 -0.76 -11.71 3.77
C GLY A 433 -0.65 -11.01 5.12
N ASP A 434 0.39 -10.19 5.23
CA ASP A 434 0.69 -9.42 6.44
C ASP A 434 -0.02 -8.06 6.39
N THR A 435 -0.79 -7.73 7.42
CA THR A 435 -1.35 -6.40 7.64
C THR A 435 -0.44 -5.58 8.56
N TYR A 436 -0.09 -4.38 8.14
CA TYR A 436 0.76 -3.46 8.89
C TYR A 436 -0.07 -2.29 9.43
N ARG A 437 0.10 -1.96 10.71
CA ARG A 437 -0.56 -0.83 11.37
C ARG A 437 0.46 -0.05 12.19
N ASP A 438 0.64 1.23 11.88
CA ASP A 438 1.55 2.08 12.63
C ASP A 438 1.00 2.30 14.05
N LEU A 439 1.87 2.22 15.06
CA LEU A 439 1.50 2.48 16.45
C LEU A 439 2.03 3.85 16.85
N HIS A 440 1.13 4.72 17.29
CA HIS A 440 1.50 6.03 17.83
C HIS A 440 0.89 6.24 19.21
N GLU A 441 1.66 6.79 20.13
CA GLU A 441 1.16 7.24 21.42
C GLU A 441 1.17 8.77 21.46
N VAL A 442 0.00 9.38 21.66
CA VAL A 442 -0.13 10.83 21.80
C VAL A 442 -0.89 11.11 23.09
N ASN A 443 -0.23 11.78 24.04
CA ASN A 443 -0.79 12.12 25.35
C ASN A 443 -1.37 10.89 26.11
N GLY A 444 -0.69 9.75 26.06
CA GLY A 444 -1.12 8.51 26.73
C GLY A 444 -2.25 7.75 26.02
N SER A 445 -2.73 8.25 24.86
CA SER A 445 -3.69 7.54 24.02
C SER A 445 -2.94 6.80 22.91
N LEU A 446 -3.26 5.52 22.73
CA LEU A 446 -2.73 4.71 21.63
C LEU A 446 -3.56 4.97 20.36
N TYR A 447 -2.88 5.09 19.24
CA TYR A 447 -3.45 5.21 17.91
C TYR A 447 -2.92 4.06 17.05
N LEU A 448 -3.81 3.43 16.30
CA LEU A 448 -3.47 2.55 15.19
C LEU A 448 -3.64 3.36 13.89
N ASN A 449 -2.52 3.55 13.18
CA ASN A 449 -2.34 4.51 12.10
C ASN A 449 -2.64 5.95 12.55
N THR A 450 -3.88 6.39 12.40
CA THR A 450 -4.36 7.72 12.81
C THR A 450 -5.63 7.65 13.64
N THR A 451 -6.13 6.43 13.90
CA THR A 451 -7.38 6.22 14.62
C THR A 451 -7.07 5.91 16.08
N PRO A 452 -7.63 6.67 17.03
CA PRO A 452 -7.47 6.36 18.44
C PRO A 452 -8.11 5.01 18.75
N VAL A 453 -7.46 4.21 19.58
CA VAL A 453 -7.95 2.88 19.96
C VAL A 453 -8.14 2.78 21.45
N ASN A 454 -9.25 2.16 21.86
CA ASN A 454 -9.46 1.82 23.25
C ASN A 454 -8.69 0.55 23.57
N VAL A 455 -7.88 0.58 24.63
CA VAL A 455 -7.07 -0.55 25.08
C VAL A 455 -7.71 -1.16 26.33
N GLY A 456 -8.15 -2.40 26.23
CA GLY A 456 -8.70 -3.20 27.33
C GLY A 456 -7.95 -4.51 27.53
N ARG A 457 -8.28 -5.26 28.57
CA ARG A 457 -7.81 -6.66 28.69
C ARG A 457 -8.62 -7.54 27.74
N SER A 458 -7.95 -8.42 27.01
CA SER A 458 -8.66 -9.38 26.17
C SER A 458 -9.25 -10.52 27.01
N PRO A 459 -10.56 -10.79 26.93
CA PRO A 459 -11.15 -11.98 27.55
C PRO A 459 -10.86 -13.27 26.75
N ASN A 460 -10.35 -13.13 25.52
CA ASN A 460 -10.07 -14.25 24.62
C ASN A 460 -8.62 -14.76 24.75
N CYS A 461 -7.78 -14.07 25.53
CA CYS A 461 -6.37 -14.39 25.73
C CYS A 461 -6.08 -15.02 27.11
N GLY A 462 -6.91 -16.01 27.48
CA GLY A 462 -6.82 -16.74 28.76
C GLY A 462 -5.95 -17.98 28.72
#